data_AF-A0A538NXK7-F1
#
_entry.id   AF-A0A538NXK7-F1
#
_cell.length_a   1.000
_cell.length_b   1.000
_cell.length_c   1.000
_cell.angle_alpha   90.00
_cell.angle_beta   90.00
_cell.angle_gamma   90.00
#
_symmetry.space_group_name_H-M   'P 1'
#
loop_
_entity.id
_entity.type
_entity.pdbx_description
1 polymer ?
#
loop_
_entity_poly.entity_id
_entity_poly.type
_entity_poly.pdbx_seq_one_letter_code
_entity_poly.pdbx_strand_id
1 'polypeptide(L)'
;MKKSWLALGCLGVIGVGLLIIVLSAGALYNRLNARSQEVDKQWAQVQNVYQRRADLIPNLVATVSGAANFEKSTLTEITEARASVGQVKLDPNKAPDDPARLAEFQKAQEHLSSALSRLLVVVERYPELKATTNFRDLQAQLEGTENRITVERQKYNEAVQRYNTSVKSFPANFLAGLYGFQPKPYFTATEGAETPPKVEFDFGTKKKAQ
;
A
#
# COMPACT_ATOMS: atom_id res chain seq x y z
N MET A 1 50.06 -39.09 25.37
CA MET A 1 50.12 -38.64 23.96
C MET A 1 48.79 -38.80 23.22
N LYS A 2 48.12 -39.98 23.22
CA LYS A 2 46.84 -40.21 22.49
C LYS A 2 45.68 -39.28 22.90
N LYS A 3 45.54 -38.93 24.19
CA LYS A 3 44.52 -37.99 24.68
C LYS A 3 44.68 -36.55 24.16
N SER A 4 45.91 -36.12 23.90
CA SER A 4 46.20 -34.76 23.37
C SER A 4 45.82 -34.64 21.89
N TRP A 5 46.02 -35.71 21.11
CA TRP A 5 45.62 -35.76 19.70
C TRP A 5 44.10 -35.81 19.52
N LEU A 6 43.39 -36.51 20.43
CA LEU A 6 41.93 -36.47 20.50
C LEU A 6 41.40 -35.08 20.87
N ALA A 7 42.02 -34.41 21.85
CA ALA A 7 41.64 -33.06 22.25
C ALA A 7 41.85 -32.03 21.13
N LEU A 8 43.00 -32.09 20.43
CA LEU A 8 43.27 -31.24 19.25
C LEU A 8 42.31 -31.53 18.09
N GLY A 9 41.95 -32.80 17.85
CA GLY A 9 40.94 -33.18 16.88
C GLY A 9 39.54 -32.61 17.20
N CYS A 10 39.11 -32.71 18.46
CA CYS A 10 37.84 -32.12 18.91
C CYS A 10 37.82 -30.59 18.78
N LEU A 11 38.92 -29.92 19.11
CA LEU A 11 39.05 -28.46 18.97
C LEU A 11 38.96 -28.02 17.50
N GLY A 12 39.56 -28.78 16.59
CA GLY A 12 39.44 -28.56 15.15
C GLY A 12 38.00 -28.69 14.66
N VAL A 13 37.27 -29.72 15.09
CA VAL A 13 35.85 -29.94 14.74
C VAL A 13 34.96 -28.80 15.27
N ILE A 14 35.18 -28.35 16.51
CA ILE A 14 34.45 -27.21 17.09
C ILE A 14 34.75 -25.92 16.31
N GLY A 15 36.01 -25.67 15.95
CA GLY A 15 36.41 -24.51 15.16
C GLY A 15 35.76 -24.48 13.77
N VAL A 16 35.75 -25.62 13.07
CA VAL A 16 35.08 -25.75 11.77
C VAL A 16 33.56 -25.58 11.91
N GLY A 17 32.96 -26.17 12.95
CA GLY A 17 31.54 -26.03 13.24
C GLY A 17 31.13 -24.56 13.48
N LEU A 18 31.89 -23.82 14.28
CA LEU A 18 31.67 -22.39 14.51
C LEU A 18 31.81 -21.56 13.23
N LEU A 19 32.82 -21.87 12.40
CA LEU A 19 33.01 -21.18 11.12
C LEU A 19 31.80 -21.36 10.20
N ILE A 20 31.27 -22.58 10.10
CA ILE A 20 30.06 -22.88 9.32
C ILE A 20 28.86 -22.09 9.84
N ILE A 21 28.68 -21.99 11.16
CA ILE A 21 27.58 -21.23 11.77
C ILE A 21 27.68 -19.75 11.41
N VAL A 22 28.87 -19.14 11.54
CA VAL A 22 29.08 -17.72 11.24
C VAL A 22 28.82 -17.42 9.77
N LEU A 23 29.36 -18.24 8.86
CA LEU A 23 29.14 -18.07 7.42
C LEU A 23 27.66 -18.24 7.05
N SER A 24 26.98 -19.22 7.65
CA SER A 24 25.53 -19.45 7.43
C SER A 24 24.69 -18.28 7.95
N ALA A 25 25.04 -17.74 9.11
CA ALA A 25 24.35 -16.59 9.69
C ALA A 25 24.54 -15.33 8.84
N GLY A 26 25.75 -15.09 8.31
CA GLY A 26 26.01 -13.98 7.40
C GLY A 26 25.21 -14.08 6.10
N ALA A 27 25.13 -15.27 5.50
CA ALA A 27 24.31 -15.51 4.31
C ALA A 27 22.81 -15.24 4.58
N LEU A 28 22.32 -15.64 5.76
CA LEU A 28 20.93 -15.44 6.15
C LEU A 28 20.61 -13.97 6.44
N TYR A 29 21.51 -13.26 7.11
CA TYR A 29 21.43 -11.81 7.32
C TYR A 29 21.33 -11.06 5.98
N ASN A 30 22.23 -11.36 5.04
CA ASN A 30 22.22 -10.74 3.71
C ASN A 30 20.92 -11.00 2.95
N ARG A 31 20.37 -12.22 3.07
CA ARG A 31 19.07 -12.57 2.49
C ARG A 31 17.93 -11.77 3.12
N LEU A 32 17.88 -11.65 4.46
CA LEU A 32 16.86 -10.86 5.15
C LEU A 32 16.95 -9.38 4.77
N ASN A 33 18.16 -8.83 4.76
CA ASN A 33 18.43 -7.45 4.34
C ASN A 33 17.97 -7.19 2.90
N ALA A 34 18.31 -8.08 1.96
CA ALA A 34 17.86 -7.97 0.57
C ALA A 34 16.32 -8.02 0.45
N ARG A 35 15.64 -8.85 1.25
CA ARG A 35 14.18 -8.91 1.28
C ARG A 35 13.56 -7.66 1.90
N SER A 36 14.16 -7.09 2.95
CA SER A 36 13.72 -5.83 3.53
C SER A 36 13.82 -4.68 2.51
N GLN A 37 14.95 -4.58 1.80
CA GLN A 37 15.14 -3.58 0.76
C GLN A 37 14.12 -3.72 -0.39
N GLU A 38 13.73 -4.94 -0.75
CA GLU A 38 12.68 -5.16 -1.75
C GLU A 38 11.32 -4.65 -1.24
N VAL A 39 11.00 -4.83 0.04
CA VAL A 39 9.76 -4.27 0.63
C VAL A 39 9.81 -2.75 0.60
N ASP A 40 10.93 -2.14 1.00
CA ASP A 40 11.12 -0.69 1.00
C ASP A 40 11.03 -0.11 -0.42
N LYS A 41 11.60 -0.81 -1.41
CA LYS A 41 11.48 -0.44 -2.83
C LYS A 41 10.04 -0.46 -3.31
N GLN A 42 9.27 -1.50 -2.99
CA GLN A 42 7.85 -1.57 -3.40
C GLN A 42 7.02 -0.53 -2.65
N TRP A 43 7.35 -0.24 -1.39
CA TRP A 43 6.73 0.84 -0.64
C TRP A 43 6.95 2.21 -1.31
N ALA A 44 8.16 2.49 -1.79
CA ALA A 44 8.43 3.71 -2.55
C ALA A 44 7.58 3.79 -3.83
N GLN A 45 7.34 2.67 -4.52
CA GLN A 45 6.42 2.66 -5.67
C GLN A 45 4.98 2.98 -5.27
N VAL A 46 4.50 2.43 -4.16
CA VAL A 46 3.19 2.75 -3.61
C VAL A 46 3.08 4.25 -3.29
N GLN A 47 4.09 4.81 -2.62
CA GLN A 47 4.14 6.23 -2.30
C GLN A 47 4.13 7.12 -3.55
N ASN A 48 4.89 6.75 -4.60
CA ASN A 48 4.91 7.48 -5.86
C ASN A 48 3.54 7.54 -6.54
N VAL A 49 2.77 6.44 -6.55
CA VAL A 49 1.44 6.44 -7.18
C VAL A 49 0.42 7.22 -6.36
N TYR A 50 0.48 7.16 -5.03
CA TYR A 50 -0.37 7.99 -4.17
C TYR A 50 -0.03 9.47 -4.25
N GLN A 51 1.26 9.82 -4.31
CA GLN A 51 1.71 11.20 -4.52
C GLN A 51 1.18 11.74 -5.85
N ARG A 52 1.32 10.99 -6.95
CA ARG A 52 0.75 11.36 -8.25
C ARG A 52 -0.75 11.64 -8.15
N ARG A 53 -1.52 10.81 -7.43
CA ARG A 53 -2.97 11.05 -7.22
C ARG A 53 -3.22 12.39 -6.54
N ALA A 54 -2.47 12.70 -5.48
CA ALA A 54 -2.59 13.95 -4.75
C ALA A 54 -2.17 15.18 -5.59
N ASP A 55 -1.22 15.01 -6.51
CA ASP A 55 -0.72 16.06 -7.40
C ASP A 55 -1.68 16.38 -8.56
N LEU A 56 -2.58 15.47 -8.92
CA LEU A 56 -3.64 15.72 -9.91
C LEU A 56 -4.79 16.56 -9.35
N ILE A 57 -4.99 16.56 -8.04
CA ILE A 57 -6.13 17.21 -7.38
C ILE A 57 -6.20 18.73 -7.64
N PRO A 58 -5.10 19.52 -7.54
CA PRO A 58 -5.18 20.95 -7.82
C PRO A 58 -5.65 21.26 -9.24
N ASN A 59 -5.20 20.49 -10.23
CA ASN A 59 -5.63 20.65 -11.62
C ASN A 59 -7.10 20.25 -11.82
N LEU A 60 -7.54 19.19 -11.13
CA LEU A 60 -8.96 18.81 -11.08
C LEU A 60 -9.83 19.91 -10.49
N VAL A 61 -9.46 20.45 -9.33
CA VAL A 61 -10.19 21.55 -8.68
C VAL A 61 -10.25 22.78 -9.59
N ALA A 62 -9.14 23.15 -10.23
CA ALA A 62 -9.10 24.28 -11.16
C ALA A 62 -10.05 24.05 -12.35
N THR A 63 -10.01 22.87 -12.97
CA THR A 63 -10.86 22.51 -14.12
C THR A 63 -12.34 22.53 -13.75
N VAL A 64 -12.70 21.95 -12.61
CA VAL A 64 -14.09 21.89 -12.13
C VAL A 64 -14.59 23.27 -11.70
N SER A 65 -13.73 24.10 -11.08
CA SER A 65 -14.09 25.46 -10.65
C SER A 65 -14.39 26.41 -11.81
N GLY A 66 -13.92 26.10 -13.02
CA GLY A 66 -14.22 26.86 -14.23
C GLY A 66 -15.67 26.67 -14.74
N ALA A 67 -16.38 25.63 -14.28
CA ALA A 67 -17.78 25.44 -14.57
C ALA A 67 -18.64 26.41 -13.74
N ALA A 68 -19.41 27.26 -14.42
CA ALA A 68 -20.29 28.22 -13.75
C ALA A 68 -21.31 27.48 -12.85
N ASN A 69 -21.41 27.89 -11.58
CA ASN A 69 -22.32 27.33 -10.56
C ASN A 69 -21.98 25.91 -10.06
N PHE A 70 -20.73 25.46 -10.14
CA PHE A 70 -20.33 24.21 -9.49
C PHE A 70 -20.43 24.28 -7.96
N GLU A 71 -20.82 23.18 -7.32
CA GLU A 71 -21.02 23.10 -5.86
C GLU A 71 -19.71 23.34 -5.09
N LYS A 72 -19.61 24.48 -4.38
CA LYS A 72 -18.44 24.82 -3.55
C LYS A 72 -18.16 23.81 -2.44
N SER A 73 -19.21 23.21 -1.88
CA SER A 73 -19.10 22.17 -0.84
C SER A 73 -18.28 20.97 -1.33
N THR A 74 -18.53 20.52 -2.56
CA THR A 74 -17.83 19.39 -3.19
C THR A 74 -16.34 19.70 -3.42
N LEU A 75 -16.01 20.91 -3.89
CA LEU A 75 -14.61 21.33 -4.06
C LEU A 75 -13.88 21.48 -2.72
N THR A 76 -14.59 21.96 -1.69
CA THR A 76 -14.05 22.08 -0.32
C THR A 76 -13.72 20.69 0.23
N GLU A 77 -14.64 19.74 0.10
CA GLU A 77 -14.46 18.37 0.57
C GLU A 77 -13.26 17.67 -0.10
N ILE A 78 -13.05 17.85 -1.40
CA ILE A 78 -11.89 17.29 -2.11
C ILE A 78 -10.58 17.92 -1.62
N THR A 79 -10.61 19.23 -1.37
CA THR A 79 -9.44 19.96 -0.88
C THR A 79 -9.07 19.50 0.53
N GLU A 80 -10.07 19.33 1.40
CA GLU A 80 -9.90 18.79 2.76
C GLU A 80 -9.43 17.33 2.74
N ALA A 81 -9.99 16.49 1.87
CA ALA A 81 -9.57 15.11 1.70
C ALA A 81 -8.12 15.02 1.24
N ARG A 82 -7.70 15.86 0.28
CA ARG A 82 -6.30 15.98 -0.13
C ARG A 82 -5.40 16.41 1.04
N ALA A 83 -5.84 17.39 1.83
CA ALA A 83 -5.09 17.85 2.99
C ALA A 83 -4.91 16.72 4.01
N SER A 84 -5.93 15.90 4.24
CA SER A 84 -5.86 14.74 5.16
C SER A 84 -4.80 13.73 4.76
N VAL A 85 -4.62 13.47 3.46
CA VAL A 85 -3.54 12.61 2.94
C VAL A 85 -2.16 13.20 3.26
N GLY A 86 -1.99 14.51 3.13
CA GLY A 86 -0.72 15.19 3.45
C GLY A 86 -0.38 15.23 4.95
N GLN A 87 -1.35 15.02 5.83
CA GLN A 87 -1.14 14.96 7.28
C GLN A 87 -0.54 13.63 7.74
N VAL A 88 -0.81 12.53 7.02
CA VAL A 88 -0.25 11.21 7.34
C VAL A 88 1.16 11.09 6.77
N LYS A 89 2.14 11.55 7.54
CA LYS A 89 3.56 11.49 7.17
C LYS A 89 4.13 10.10 7.47
N LEU A 90 4.36 9.32 6.41
CA LEU A 90 5.21 8.13 6.43
C LEU A 90 6.49 8.42 5.66
N ASP A 91 7.59 7.75 6.01
CA ASP A 91 8.82 7.82 5.23
C ASP A 91 8.57 7.19 3.86
N PRO A 92 8.76 7.92 2.74
CA PRO A 92 8.48 7.38 1.42
C PRO A 92 9.40 6.23 1.02
N ASN A 93 10.59 6.13 1.62
CA ASN A 93 11.62 5.16 1.27
C ASN A 93 11.75 4.01 2.26
N LYS A 94 10.94 4.01 3.33
CA LYS A 94 10.97 2.97 4.35
C LYS A 94 9.56 2.50 4.67
N ALA A 95 9.31 1.22 4.40
CA ALA A 95 8.01 0.62 4.67
C ALA A 95 7.69 0.68 6.17
N PRO A 96 6.44 1.04 6.53
CA PRO A 96 6.03 1.17 7.93
C PRO A 96 6.22 -0.15 8.66
N ASP A 97 6.70 -0.09 9.90
CA ASP A 97 6.81 -1.23 10.80
C ASP A 97 5.54 -1.42 11.65
N ASP A 98 4.73 -0.36 11.77
CA ASP A 98 3.54 -0.32 12.60
C ASP A 98 2.25 -0.48 11.75
N PRO A 99 1.45 -1.54 11.98
CA PRO A 99 0.15 -1.71 11.34
C PRO A 99 -0.79 -0.51 11.53
N ALA A 100 -0.78 0.14 12.69
CA ALA A 100 -1.67 1.27 12.97
C ALA A 100 -1.35 2.46 12.07
N ARG A 101 -0.07 2.74 11.85
CA ARG A 101 0.40 3.81 10.97
C ARG A 101 0.09 3.53 9.50
N LEU A 102 0.17 2.27 9.08
CA LEU A 102 -0.26 1.87 7.74
C LEU A 102 -1.79 1.99 7.57
N ALA A 103 -2.56 1.66 8.61
CA ALA A 103 -4.01 1.80 8.60
C ALA A 103 -4.47 3.27 8.55
N GLU A 104 -3.83 4.16 9.32
CA GLU A 104 -4.04 5.61 9.24
C GLU A 104 -3.81 6.14 7.81
N PHE A 105 -2.72 5.69 7.19
CA PHE A 105 -2.41 6.03 5.80
C PHE A 105 -3.49 5.53 4.85
N GLN A 106 -3.89 4.26 4.94
CA GLN A 106 -4.97 3.70 4.12
C GLN A 106 -6.27 4.49 4.27
N LYS A 107 -6.68 4.79 5.50
CA LYS A 107 -7.91 5.53 5.79
C LYS A 107 -7.91 6.93 5.17
N ALA A 108 -6.79 7.65 5.24
CA ALA A 108 -6.66 8.94 4.57
C ALA A 108 -6.76 8.82 3.04
N GLN A 109 -6.14 7.78 2.47
CA GLN A 109 -6.22 7.51 1.03
C GLN A 109 -7.63 7.10 0.58
N GLU A 110 -8.37 6.34 1.40
CA GLU A 110 -9.75 5.95 1.15
C GLU A 110 -10.69 7.16 1.21
N HIS A 111 -10.46 8.08 2.16
CA HIS A 111 -11.22 9.32 2.25
C HIS A 111 -11.09 10.16 0.96
N LEU A 112 -9.86 10.30 0.42
CA LEU A 112 -9.65 10.97 -0.87
C LEU A 112 -10.35 10.23 -2.03
N SER A 113 -10.27 8.90 -2.07
CA SER A 113 -10.96 8.11 -3.11
C SER A 113 -12.48 8.32 -3.05
N SER A 114 -13.06 8.32 -1.85
CA SER A 114 -14.48 8.57 -1.61
C SER A 114 -14.93 9.97 -2.05
N ALA A 115 -14.13 11.00 -1.76
CA ALA A 115 -14.40 12.37 -2.21
C ALA A 115 -14.35 12.49 -3.74
N LEU A 116 -13.40 11.81 -4.38
CA LEU A 116 -13.32 11.73 -5.85
C LEU A 116 -14.54 11.00 -6.44
N SER A 117 -15.01 9.90 -5.85
CA SER A 117 -16.22 9.23 -6.29
C SER A 117 -17.45 10.13 -6.20
N ARG A 118 -17.59 10.89 -5.10
CA ARG A 118 -18.69 11.88 -4.96
C ARG A 118 -18.60 12.96 -6.03
N LEU A 119 -17.40 13.48 -6.32
CA LEU A 119 -17.22 14.44 -7.41
C LEU A 119 -17.76 13.89 -8.72
N LEU A 120 -17.40 12.65 -9.08
CA LEU A 120 -17.84 12.04 -10.34
C LEU A 120 -19.38 11.95 -10.43
N VAL A 121 -20.07 11.65 -9.33
CA VAL A 121 -21.54 11.66 -9.29
C VAL A 121 -22.10 13.08 -9.45
N VAL A 122 -21.50 14.08 -8.81
CA VAL A 122 -21.95 15.48 -8.92
C VAL A 122 -21.77 15.98 -10.36
N VAL A 123 -20.64 15.66 -11.01
CA VAL A 123 -20.34 16.09 -12.38
C VAL A 123 -21.35 15.57 -13.42
N GLU A 124 -22.06 14.47 -13.15
CA GLU A 124 -23.14 14.01 -14.03
C GLU A 124 -24.28 15.03 -14.19
N ARG A 125 -24.42 15.97 -13.25
CA ARG A 125 -25.40 17.07 -13.33
C ARG A 125 -24.92 18.27 -14.16
N TYR A 126 -23.66 18.25 -14.62
CA TYR A 126 -22.99 19.34 -15.34
C TYR A 126 -22.44 18.83 -16.70
N PRO A 127 -23.31 18.65 -17.72
CA PRO A 127 -22.91 18.07 -19.01
C PRO A 127 -21.79 18.83 -19.73
N GLU A 128 -21.74 20.14 -19.57
CA GLU A 128 -20.71 21.02 -20.14
C GLU A 128 -19.31 20.74 -19.57
N LEU A 129 -19.22 20.47 -18.27
CA LEU A 129 -17.97 20.09 -17.62
C LEU A 129 -17.55 18.68 -18.05
N LYS A 130 -18.51 17.74 -18.08
CA LYS A 130 -18.27 16.36 -18.53
C LYS A 130 -17.76 16.28 -19.98
N ALA A 131 -18.25 17.16 -20.85
CA ALA A 131 -17.83 17.23 -22.25
C ALA A 131 -16.45 17.87 -22.44
N THR A 132 -15.91 18.54 -21.42
CA THR A 132 -14.62 19.23 -21.52
C THR A 132 -13.47 18.23 -21.58
N THR A 133 -12.62 18.33 -22.61
CA THR A 133 -11.46 17.44 -22.80
C THR A 133 -10.56 17.37 -21.57
N ASN A 134 -10.23 18.53 -20.97
CA ASN A 134 -9.39 18.58 -19.76
C ASN A 134 -9.95 17.75 -18.61
N PHE A 135 -11.28 17.79 -18.40
CA PHE A 135 -11.92 17.02 -17.33
C PHE A 135 -11.88 15.51 -17.63
N ARG A 136 -12.16 15.12 -18.88
CA ARG A 136 -12.09 13.71 -19.30
C ARG A 136 -10.68 13.14 -19.20
N ASP A 137 -9.67 13.92 -19.56
CA ASP A 137 -8.27 13.53 -19.43
C ASP A 137 -7.87 13.35 -17.97
N LEU A 138 -8.28 14.26 -17.08
CA LEU A 138 -8.06 14.15 -15.64
C LEU A 138 -8.76 12.94 -15.03
N GLN A 139 -10.01 12.66 -15.44
CA GLN A 139 -10.74 11.47 -15.03
C GLN A 139 -9.97 10.20 -15.42
N ALA A 140 -9.51 10.10 -16.67
CA ALA A 140 -8.73 8.96 -17.15
C ALA A 140 -7.39 8.81 -16.39
N GLN A 141 -6.73 9.93 -16.06
CA GLN A 141 -5.50 9.92 -15.27
C GLN A 141 -5.73 9.45 -13.82
N LEU A 142 -6.85 9.87 -13.20
CA LEU A 142 -7.22 9.46 -11.85
C LEU A 142 -7.57 7.97 -11.82
N GLU A 143 -8.39 7.49 -12.76
CA GLU A 143 -8.73 6.07 -12.92
C GLU A 143 -7.46 5.23 -13.13
N GLY A 144 -6.60 5.64 -14.07
CA GLY A 144 -5.32 4.98 -14.31
C GLY A 144 -4.41 4.98 -13.08
N THR A 145 -4.48 6.01 -12.23
CA THR A 145 -3.75 6.06 -10.97
C THR A 145 -4.34 5.11 -9.93
N GLU A 146 -5.65 5.00 -9.82
CA GLU A 146 -6.32 4.07 -8.89
C GLU A 146 -6.06 2.60 -9.25
N ASN A 147 -6.08 2.28 -10.55
CA ASN A 147 -5.70 0.97 -11.05
C ASN A 147 -4.24 0.64 -10.71
N ARG A 148 -3.33 1.60 -10.87
CA ARG A 148 -1.91 1.45 -10.48
C ARG A 148 -1.75 1.30 -8.97
N ILE A 149 -2.50 2.04 -8.16
CA ILE A 149 -2.51 1.91 -6.70
C ILE A 149 -2.86 0.46 -6.30
N THR A 150 -3.91 -0.11 -6.90
CA THR A 150 -4.30 -1.50 -6.63
C THR A 150 -3.17 -2.48 -6.93
N VAL A 151 -2.53 -2.34 -8.10
CA VAL A 151 -1.41 -3.20 -8.52
C VAL A 151 -0.19 -3.03 -7.61
N GLU A 152 0.20 -1.80 -7.27
CA GLU A 152 1.38 -1.56 -6.42
C GLU A 152 1.14 -2.01 -4.97
N ARG A 153 -0.09 -1.89 -4.44
CA ARG A 153 -0.47 -2.48 -3.13
C ARG A 153 -0.33 -4.00 -3.15
N GLN A 154 -0.76 -4.66 -4.22
CA GLN A 154 -0.61 -6.11 -4.37
C GLN A 154 0.88 -6.51 -4.38
N LYS A 155 1.70 -5.84 -5.21
CA LYS A 155 3.15 -6.11 -5.28
C LYS A 155 3.85 -5.87 -3.95
N TYR A 156 3.48 -4.82 -3.23
CA TYR A 156 3.95 -4.57 -1.86
C TYR A 156 3.58 -5.74 -0.94
N ASN A 157 2.32 -6.18 -0.94
CA ASN A 157 1.86 -7.30 -0.12
C ASN A 157 2.63 -8.59 -0.44
N GLU A 158 2.90 -8.88 -1.71
CA GLU A 158 3.71 -10.03 -2.13
C GLU A 158 5.17 -9.92 -1.63
N ALA A 159 5.76 -8.73 -1.68
CA ALA A 159 7.10 -8.49 -1.14
C ALA A 159 7.12 -8.68 0.38
N VAL A 160 6.15 -8.12 1.09
CA VAL A 160 5.95 -8.29 2.53
C VAL A 160 5.75 -9.76 2.87
N GLN A 161 4.99 -10.51 2.09
CA GLN A 161 4.78 -11.95 2.32
C GLN A 161 6.09 -12.72 2.26
N ARG A 162 6.90 -12.50 1.20
CA ARG A 162 8.22 -13.14 1.06
C ARG A 162 9.16 -12.78 2.20
N TYR A 163 9.17 -11.51 2.60
CA TYR A 163 9.99 -11.02 3.71
C TYR A 163 9.53 -11.60 5.06
N ASN A 164 8.25 -11.47 5.41
CA ASN A 164 7.66 -11.99 6.65
C ASN A 164 7.82 -13.51 6.78
N THR A 165 7.68 -14.24 5.67
CA THR A 165 7.93 -15.69 5.64
C THR A 165 9.39 -15.97 5.98
N SER A 166 10.33 -15.23 5.38
CA SER A 166 11.76 -15.37 5.66
C SER A 166 12.08 -15.05 7.12
N VAL A 167 11.52 -13.97 7.67
CA VAL A 167 11.68 -13.56 9.09
C VAL A 167 11.16 -14.62 10.05
N LYS A 168 10.05 -15.29 9.72
CA LYS A 168 9.41 -16.29 10.60
C LYS A 168 9.94 -17.71 10.41
N SER A 169 10.75 -17.97 9.39
CA SER A 169 11.25 -19.32 9.08
C SER A 169 12.45 -19.70 9.94
N PHE A 170 12.55 -20.96 10.36
CA PHE A 170 13.77 -21.49 10.98
C PHE A 170 14.88 -21.69 9.92
N PRO A 171 16.16 -21.39 10.21
CA PRO A 171 16.71 -20.82 11.46
C PRO A 171 16.72 -19.28 11.50
N ALA A 172 16.14 -18.61 10.51
CA ALA A 172 16.19 -17.16 10.33
C ALA A 172 15.52 -16.36 11.44
N ASN A 173 14.46 -16.89 12.04
CA ASN A 173 13.73 -16.27 13.15
C ASN A 173 14.61 -15.90 14.35
N PHE A 174 15.63 -16.68 14.67
CA PHE A 174 16.59 -16.36 15.73
C PHE A 174 17.44 -15.14 15.37
N LEU A 175 18.03 -15.13 14.17
CA LEU A 175 18.81 -13.98 13.69
C LEU A 175 17.94 -12.75 13.51
N ALA A 176 16.70 -12.92 13.05
CA ALA A 176 15.75 -11.84 12.87
C ALA A 176 15.47 -11.11 14.19
N GLY A 177 15.22 -11.85 15.27
CA GLY A 177 15.04 -11.28 16.60
C GLY A 177 16.30 -10.56 17.12
N LEU A 178 17.49 -11.13 16.91
CA LEU A 178 18.76 -10.55 17.36
C LEU A 178 19.14 -9.25 16.61
N TYR A 179 18.88 -9.19 15.31
CA TYR A 179 19.25 -8.06 14.45
C TYR A 179 18.09 -7.10 14.15
N GLY A 180 16.92 -7.29 14.77
CA GLY A 180 15.79 -6.36 14.68
C GLY A 180 14.99 -6.42 13.37
N PHE A 181 15.05 -7.53 12.63
CA PHE A 181 14.19 -7.73 11.46
C PHE A 181 12.76 -8.06 11.92
N GLN A 182 11.92 -7.02 12.00
CA GLN A 182 10.52 -7.15 12.38
C GLN A 182 9.64 -7.46 11.17
N PRO A 183 8.56 -8.24 11.32
CA PRO A 183 7.55 -8.41 10.28
C PRO A 183 6.93 -7.06 9.87
N LYS A 184 6.66 -6.88 8.58
CA LYS A 184 6.01 -5.69 8.03
C LYS A 184 4.49 -5.92 7.89
N PRO A 185 3.65 -4.89 8.06
CA PRO A 185 2.21 -4.98 7.89
C PRO A 185 1.82 -5.12 6.42
N TYR A 186 0.62 -5.65 6.16
CA TYR A 186 0.04 -5.73 4.82
C TYR A 186 -0.96 -4.59 4.58
N PHE A 187 -1.15 -4.22 3.32
CA PHE A 187 -2.40 -3.57 2.92
C PHE A 187 -3.57 -4.54 3.10
N THR A 188 -4.61 -4.11 3.81
CA THR A 188 -5.84 -4.88 4.02
C THR A 188 -6.92 -4.44 3.03
N ALA A 189 -7.92 -5.29 2.81
CA ALA A 189 -9.13 -4.86 2.13
C ALA A 189 -9.84 -3.78 2.97
N THR A 190 -10.53 -2.87 2.29
CA THR A 190 -11.36 -1.85 2.95
C THR A 190 -12.41 -2.53 3.82
N GLU A 191 -12.62 -2.02 5.03
CA GLU A 191 -13.67 -2.51 5.93
C GLU A 191 -15.04 -2.46 5.21
N GLY A 192 -15.79 -3.58 5.26
CA GLY A 192 -17.10 -3.69 4.62
C GLY A 192 -17.13 -4.29 3.21
N ALA A 193 -15.97 -4.56 2.59
CA ALA A 193 -15.87 -5.32 1.32
C ALA A 193 -16.43 -6.76 1.41
N GLU A 194 -16.57 -7.27 2.64
CA GLU A 194 -17.20 -8.55 3.00
C GLU A 194 -18.71 -8.55 2.66
N THR A 195 -19.34 -7.38 2.58
CA THR A 195 -20.77 -7.21 2.32
C THR A 195 -20.96 -6.82 0.86
N PRO A 196 -21.38 -7.74 -0.03
CA PRO A 196 -21.66 -7.38 -1.41
C PRO A 196 -22.78 -6.33 -1.47
N PRO A 197 -22.70 -5.34 -2.37
CA PRO A 197 -23.76 -4.36 -2.52
C PRO A 197 -25.06 -5.08 -2.89
N LYS A 198 -26.14 -4.81 -2.14
CA LYS A 198 -27.48 -5.28 -2.49
C LYS A 198 -27.93 -4.53 -3.73
N VAL A 199 -27.83 -5.18 -4.90
CA VAL A 199 -28.38 -4.64 -6.13
C VAL A 199 -29.85 -5.05 -6.21
N GLU A 200 -30.73 -4.19 -5.73
CA GLU A 200 -32.18 -4.33 -5.96
C GLU A 200 -32.51 -3.69 -7.30
N PHE A 201 -32.72 -4.53 -8.32
CA PHE A 201 -33.26 -4.07 -9.58
C PHE A 201 -34.79 -3.93 -9.45
N ASP A 202 -35.28 -2.70 -9.29
CA ASP A 202 -36.71 -2.40 -9.48
C ASP A 202 -37.02 -2.35 -10.99
N PHE A 203 -37.16 -3.53 -11.59
CA PHE A 203 -37.78 -3.66 -12.90
C PHE A 203 -39.28 -3.49 -12.70
N GLY A 204 -39.75 -2.24 -12.67
CA GLY A 204 -41.15 -1.87 -12.42
C GLY A 204 -42.16 -2.72 -13.19
N THR A 205 -42.54 -3.86 -12.60
CA THR A 205 -43.59 -4.72 -13.11
C THR A 205 -44.87 -4.09 -12.62
N LYS A 206 -45.48 -3.27 -13.48
CA LYS A 206 -46.86 -2.84 -13.31
C LYS A 206 -47.71 -4.11 -13.16
N LYS A 207 -48.08 -4.43 -11.92
CA LYS A 207 -49.08 -5.43 -11.58
C LYS A 207 -50.32 -5.11 -12.42
N LYS A 208 -50.62 -5.91 -13.44
CA LYS A 208 -51.92 -5.87 -14.09
C LYS A 208 -52.94 -6.24 -13.01
N ALA A 209 -53.83 -5.30 -12.71
CA ALA A 209 -55.00 -5.55 -11.90
C ALA A 209 -55.83 -6.67 -12.56
N GLN A 210 -56.20 -7.66 -11.76
CA GLN A 210 -57.39 -8.47 -11.93
C GLN A 210 -58.29 -8.19 -10.73
#